data_AF-A0A7C3RT00-F1
#
_entry.id   AF-A0A7C3RT00-F1
#
_cell.length_a   1.000
_cell.length_b   1.000
_cell.length_c   1.000
_cell.angle_alpha   90.00
_cell.angle_beta   90.00
_cell.angle_gamma   90.00
#
_symmetry.space_group_name_H-M   'P 1'
#
loop_
_entity.id
_entity.type
_entity.pdbx_description
1 polymer ?
#
loop_
_entity_poly.entity_id
_entity_poly.type
_entity_poly.pdbx_seq_one_letter_code
_entity_poly.pdbx_strand_id
1 'polypeptide(L)'
;MKEEVKTVGSVRVEDTNEKEFDMKKYYAIALDPIHVGAGEARLGSVDLPIIREPGTNLPKIPGTSLSGPARTYTAMQTGRYRWRDSDGREYSCAGKGGEGGENHCGKVNPACPVCVPYGFSKGSGNSMQGLAQFFDAHILLFPVASMVGTIWVTSPMVLECLGLGSKFEVQDDSFYPLGDAFQSRERLNFGWLMLPKGNGKGNLGDIRNKEFNSVPDKVRKRAVLVSDKLFSKIVNSNLEVRTSVSIDPATGAAEEGALFTYEAIPRGTILVFDVVYNSGKYFKVGGSELKTEEGKDVDISWVKDKVEKGLKLFEILGIGGMGTRGMGRLKVLNLEGGNTDGRRSES
;
A
#
# COMPACT_ATOMS: atom_id res chain seq x y z
N MET A 1 59.30 18.65 -34.55
CA MET A 1 59.16 20.13 -34.40
C MET A 1 57.67 20.40 -34.29
N LYS A 2 57.18 20.64 -33.06
CA LYS A 2 56.70 21.95 -32.55
C LYS A 2 55.49 22.44 -33.39
N GLU A 3 54.30 22.63 -32.83
CA GLU A 3 53.98 23.46 -31.66
C GLU A 3 52.76 22.99 -30.85
N GLU A 4 52.79 23.33 -29.56
CA GLU A 4 51.68 23.36 -28.59
C GLU A 4 50.74 24.56 -28.83
N VAL A 5 49.73 24.65 -27.95
CA VAL A 5 48.98 25.86 -27.51
C VAL A 5 47.60 25.99 -28.22
N LYS A 6 46.42 26.06 -27.59
CA LYS A 6 45.99 26.44 -26.22
C LYS A 6 44.59 25.88 -25.91
N THR A 7 44.38 25.57 -24.64
CA THR A 7 43.12 25.36 -23.93
C THR A 7 42.15 26.55 -24.05
N VAL A 8 40.85 26.30 -24.26
CA VAL A 8 39.75 27.17 -23.79
C VAL A 8 38.55 26.31 -23.37
N GLY A 9 38.14 26.47 -22.11
CA GLY A 9 36.75 26.25 -21.69
C GLY A 9 36.38 24.83 -21.31
N SER A 10 36.87 24.35 -20.16
CA SER A 10 36.16 23.31 -19.41
C SER A 10 34.78 23.84 -19.02
N VAL A 11 33.75 23.49 -19.78
CA VAL A 11 32.39 23.50 -19.23
C VAL A 11 32.38 22.38 -18.20
N ARG A 12 32.56 22.76 -16.93
CA ARG A 12 32.18 21.90 -15.82
C ARG A 12 30.67 21.72 -15.97
N VAL A 13 30.26 20.60 -16.55
CA VAL A 13 28.94 20.05 -16.28
C VAL A 13 29.00 19.72 -14.80
N GLU A 14 28.39 20.57 -13.99
CA GLU A 14 28.12 20.25 -12.60
C GLU A 14 27.18 19.04 -12.65
N ASP A 15 27.75 17.84 -12.45
CA ASP A 15 27.03 16.61 -12.13
C ASP A 15 26.33 16.81 -10.78
N THR A 16 25.28 17.61 -10.77
CA THR A 16 24.23 17.53 -9.76
C THR A 16 23.50 16.23 -10.06
N ASN A 17 23.90 15.16 -9.38
CA ASN A 17 23.30 13.84 -9.48
C ASN A 17 21.90 13.87 -8.82
N GLU A 18 21.02 14.76 -9.29
CA GLU A 18 19.63 14.87 -8.89
C GLU A 18 18.87 13.70 -9.52
N LYS A 19 18.35 12.81 -8.68
CA LYS A 19 17.55 11.67 -9.16
C LYS A 19 16.30 12.17 -9.89
N GLU A 20 16.05 11.61 -11.07
CA GLU A 20 14.83 11.88 -11.85
C GLU A 20 13.57 11.28 -11.20
N PHE A 21 13.75 10.13 -10.55
CA PHE A 21 12.71 9.44 -9.79
C PHE A 21 13.32 8.68 -8.60
N ASP A 22 12.48 8.35 -7.62
CA ASP A 22 12.82 7.47 -6.51
C ASP A 22 11.68 6.48 -6.27
N MET A 23 12.00 5.20 -6.19
CA MET A 23 11.04 4.16 -5.86
C MET A 23 11.17 3.83 -4.38
N LYS A 24 10.08 4.03 -3.62
CA LYS A 24 10.01 3.65 -2.21
C LYS A 24 9.08 2.46 -2.03
N LYS A 25 9.61 1.42 -1.40
CA LYS A 25 8.84 0.25 -0.94
C LYS A 25 8.25 0.53 0.43
N TYR A 26 6.95 0.34 0.56
CA TYR A 26 6.21 0.48 1.82
C TYR A 26 5.79 -0.88 2.34
N TYR A 27 5.90 -1.04 3.67
CA TYR A 27 5.35 -2.17 4.41
C TYR A 27 4.17 -1.69 5.21
N ALA A 28 3.09 -2.45 5.23
CA ALA A 28 1.90 -2.09 5.98
C ALA A 28 1.32 -3.30 6.71
N ILE A 29 0.66 -3.05 7.84
CA ILE A 29 -0.08 -4.06 8.59
C ILE A 29 -1.57 -3.70 8.65
N ALA A 30 -2.43 -4.64 8.27
CA ALA A 30 -3.87 -4.50 8.44
C ALA A 30 -4.21 -4.46 9.94
N LEU A 31 -4.77 -3.35 10.42
CA LEU A 31 -5.22 -3.23 11.82
C LEU A 31 -6.61 -3.85 12.00
N ASP A 32 -7.46 -3.68 10.97
CA ASP A 32 -8.78 -4.27 10.85
C ASP A 32 -8.85 -5.14 9.58
N PRO A 33 -9.89 -5.97 9.40
CA PRO A 33 -10.13 -6.63 8.14
C PRO A 33 -10.31 -5.62 7.00
N ILE A 34 -9.77 -5.91 5.82
CA ILE A 34 -9.79 -4.99 4.66
C ILE A 34 -10.62 -5.62 3.54
N HIS A 35 -11.70 -4.92 3.15
CA HIS A 35 -12.54 -5.31 2.02
C HIS A 35 -12.30 -4.36 0.84
N VAL A 36 -11.68 -4.87 -0.22
CA VAL A 36 -11.57 -4.17 -1.51
C VAL A 36 -12.31 -4.98 -2.55
N GLY A 37 -13.59 -4.62 -2.75
CA GLY A 37 -14.51 -5.37 -3.60
C GLY A 37 -14.09 -5.42 -5.06
N ALA A 38 -14.30 -6.57 -5.71
CA ALA A 38 -13.95 -6.80 -7.10
C ALA A 38 -14.97 -6.27 -8.13
N GLY A 39 -16.01 -5.56 -7.67
CA GLY A 39 -17.13 -5.13 -8.52
C GLY A 39 -18.24 -6.17 -8.56
N GLU A 40 -18.96 -6.24 -9.69
CA GLU A 40 -20.10 -7.16 -9.86
C GLU A 40 -19.72 -8.61 -9.55
N ALA A 41 -20.66 -9.31 -8.90
CA ALA A 41 -20.49 -10.65 -8.36
C ALA A 41 -19.97 -11.60 -9.45
N ARG A 42 -18.71 -11.99 -9.34
CA ARG A 42 -18.26 -13.23 -9.99
C ARG A 42 -19.00 -14.37 -9.30
N LEU A 43 -19.56 -15.31 -10.07
CA LEU A 43 -20.12 -16.53 -9.50
C LEU A 43 -19.06 -17.16 -8.58
N GLY A 44 -19.33 -17.18 -7.27
CA GLY A 44 -18.34 -17.46 -6.24
C GLY A 44 -19.01 -17.90 -4.95
N SER A 45 -18.20 -18.24 -3.94
CA SER A 45 -18.69 -18.69 -2.64
C SER A 45 -19.27 -17.58 -1.76
N VAL A 46 -19.06 -16.32 -2.13
CA VAL A 46 -19.61 -15.14 -1.44
C VAL A 46 -20.21 -14.16 -2.43
N ASP A 47 -21.13 -13.33 -1.96
CA ASP A 47 -21.82 -12.33 -2.79
C ASP A 47 -20.87 -11.17 -3.16
N LEU A 48 -20.03 -10.74 -2.21
CA LEU A 48 -19.08 -9.63 -2.39
C LEU A 48 -17.63 -10.12 -2.20
N PRO A 49 -16.98 -10.65 -3.26
CA PRO A 49 -15.59 -11.09 -3.20
C PRO A 49 -14.62 -9.92 -3.23
N ILE A 50 -13.40 -10.17 -2.72
CA ILE A 50 -12.28 -9.22 -2.82
C ILE A 50 -11.45 -9.42 -4.10
N ILE A 51 -10.76 -8.36 -4.53
CA ILE A 51 -9.87 -8.39 -5.69
C ILE A 51 -8.71 -9.35 -5.48
N ARG A 52 -8.41 -10.13 -6.51
CA ARG A 52 -7.29 -11.07 -6.56
C ARG A 52 -6.41 -10.83 -7.79
N GLU A 53 -5.15 -11.19 -7.67
CA GLU A 53 -4.23 -11.25 -8.80
C GLU A 53 -4.56 -12.46 -9.69
N PRO A 54 -4.75 -12.28 -11.02
CA PRO A 54 -5.14 -13.38 -11.90
C PRO A 54 -4.11 -14.53 -11.97
N GLY A 55 -2.81 -14.22 -11.88
CA GLY A 55 -1.74 -15.22 -12.03
C GLY A 55 -1.54 -16.12 -10.82
N THR A 56 -1.77 -15.60 -9.60
CA THR A 56 -1.51 -16.32 -8.34
C THR A 56 -2.78 -16.66 -7.56
N ASN A 57 -3.91 -16.05 -7.94
CA ASN A 57 -5.17 -16.06 -7.21
C ASN A 57 -5.05 -15.56 -5.76
N LEU A 58 -4.02 -14.77 -5.46
CA LEU A 58 -3.83 -14.14 -4.15
C LEU A 58 -4.62 -12.82 -4.09
N PRO A 59 -5.28 -12.52 -2.95
CA PRO A 59 -5.87 -11.21 -2.75
C PRO A 59 -4.82 -10.11 -2.83
N LYS A 60 -5.19 -9.00 -3.45
CA LYS A 60 -4.36 -7.80 -3.56
C LYS A 60 -5.19 -6.54 -3.35
N ILE A 61 -4.52 -5.45 -3.03
CA ILE A 61 -5.13 -4.13 -2.98
C ILE A 61 -4.62 -3.34 -4.19
N PRO A 62 -5.47 -2.99 -5.17
CA PRO A 62 -5.00 -2.24 -6.33
C PRO A 62 -4.36 -0.91 -5.95
N GLY A 63 -3.35 -0.47 -6.71
CA GLY A 63 -2.69 0.83 -6.52
C GLY A 63 -3.68 2.00 -6.57
N THR A 64 -4.75 1.88 -7.35
CA THR A 64 -5.86 2.85 -7.38
C THR A 64 -6.65 2.90 -6.07
N SER A 65 -6.81 1.76 -5.39
CA SER A 65 -7.47 1.65 -4.08
C SER A 65 -6.59 2.15 -2.93
N LEU A 66 -5.29 2.31 -3.15
CA LEU A 66 -4.38 3.05 -2.26
C LEU A 66 -4.37 4.55 -2.60
N SER A 67 -4.17 4.88 -3.88
CA SER A 67 -4.03 6.25 -4.37
C SER A 67 -5.27 7.12 -4.11
N GLY A 68 -6.48 6.58 -4.30
CA GLY A 68 -7.73 7.31 -4.08
C GLY A 68 -7.92 7.80 -2.63
N PRO A 69 -7.87 6.91 -1.63
CA PRO A 69 -7.86 7.29 -0.22
C PRO A 69 -6.68 8.22 0.13
N ALA A 70 -5.46 7.91 -0.34
CA ALA A 70 -4.28 8.74 -0.05
C ALA A 70 -4.46 10.17 -0.57
N ARG A 71 -4.99 10.35 -1.79
CA ARG A 71 -5.33 11.67 -2.37
C ARG A 71 -6.32 12.42 -1.49
N THR A 72 -7.37 11.73 -1.07
CA THR A 72 -8.44 12.29 -0.26
C THR A 72 -7.92 12.75 1.10
N TYR A 73 -7.10 11.93 1.74
CA TYR A 73 -6.52 12.21 3.05
C TYR A 73 -5.43 13.28 3.00
N THR A 74 -4.63 13.32 1.94
CA THR A 74 -3.72 14.43 1.69
C THR A 74 -4.50 15.74 1.53
N ALA A 75 -5.64 15.72 0.84
CA ALA A 75 -6.50 16.90 0.71
C ALA A 75 -7.06 17.36 2.06
N MET A 76 -7.42 16.44 2.95
CA MET A 76 -7.82 16.80 4.32
C MET A 76 -6.68 17.45 5.11
N GLN A 77 -5.48 16.85 5.08
CA GLN A 77 -4.30 17.34 5.81
C GLN A 77 -3.77 18.67 5.30
N THR A 78 -4.02 19.01 4.04
CA THR A 78 -3.47 20.21 3.38
C THR A 78 -4.52 21.31 3.15
N GLY A 79 -5.74 21.14 3.69
CA GLY A 79 -6.83 22.11 3.52
C GLY A 79 -7.34 22.21 2.07
N ARG A 80 -7.14 21.17 1.25
CA ARG A 80 -7.54 21.13 -0.17
C ARG A 80 -8.76 20.23 -0.43
N TYR A 81 -9.40 19.73 0.62
CA TYR A 81 -10.59 18.88 0.50
C TYR A 81 -11.79 19.64 -0.05
N ARG A 82 -12.11 20.79 0.55
CA ARG A 82 -13.11 21.75 0.06
C ARG A 82 -12.60 23.13 0.44
N TRP A 83 -12.35 23.99 -0.54
CA TRP A 83 -11.74 25.29 -0.30
C TRP A 83 -12.13 26.29 -1.39
N ARG A 84 -11.97 27.58 -1.10
CA ARG A 84 -12.23 28.66 -2.05
C ARG A 84 -10.96 29.43 -2.37
N ASP A 85 -10.82 29.88 -3.61
CA ASP A 85 -9.76 30.83 -3.96
C ASP A 85 -10.14 32.28 -3.63
N SER A 86 -9.26 33.22 -3.98
CA SER A 86 -9.45 34.66 -3.77
C SER A 86 -10.69 35.21 -4.46
N ASP A 87 -11.11 34.60 -5.56
CA ASP A 87 -12.25 35.03 -6.36
C ASP A 87 -13.57 34.38 -5.88
N GLY A 88 -13.50 33.62 -4.78
CA GLY A 88 -14.64 32.94 -4.17
C GLY A 88 -15.03 31.63 -4.86
N ARG A 89 -14.27 31.17 -5.87
CA ARG A 89 -14.56 29.93 -6.59
C ARG A 89 -14.20 28.72 -5.74
N GLU A 90 -15.15 27.79 -5.64
CA GLU A 90 -15.01 26.58 -4.85
C GLU A 90 -14.28 25.46 -5.62
N TYR A 91 -13.41 24.74 -4.91
CA TYR A 91 -12.63 23.62 -5.41
C TYR A 91 -12.66 22.44 -4.43
N SER A 92 -12.49 21.24 -4.96
CA SER A 92 -12.20 20.02 -4.20
C SER A 92 -11.13 19.22 -4.92
N CYS A 93 -9.93 19.17 -4.35
CA CYS A 93 -8.83 18.42 -4.96
C CYS A 93 -8.85 16.92 -4.61
N ALA A 94 -9.76 16.53 -3.71
CA ALA A 94 -10.00 15.14 -3.34
C ALA A 94 -10.80 14.38 -4.42
N GLY A 95 -10.78 13.05 -4.37
CA GLY A 95 -11.57 12.19 -5.24
C GLY A 95 -11.44 12.52 -6.74
N LYS A 96 -12.54 12.32 -7.49
CA LYS A 96 -12.60 12.60 -8.93
C LYS A 96 -12.64 14.09 -9.27
N GLY A 97 -13.03 14.96 -8.32
CA GLY A 97 -13.14 16.40 -8.57
C GLY A 97 -14.32 16.79 -9.47
N GLY A 98 -15.44 16.08 -9.41
CA GLY A 98 -16.56 16.23 -10.36
C GLY A 98 -16.61 15.09 -11.38
N GLU A 99 -17.52 15.16 -12.34
CA GLU A 99 -17.64 14.12 -13.38
C GLU A 99 -16.47 14.19 -14.38
N GLY A 100 -15.99 15.39 -14.69
CA GLY A 100 -14.85 15.65 -15.58
C GLY A 100 -13.57 16.11 -14.88
N GLY A 101 -13.58 16.20 -13.53
CA GLY A 101 -12.49 16.72 -12.72
C GLY A 101 -12.41 18.25 -12.67
N GLU A 102 -13.47 18.93 -13.09
CA GLU A 102 -13.62 20.38 -13.14
C GLU A 102 -13.41 21.11 -11.81
N ASN A 103 -13.57 20.42 -10.67
CA ASN A 103 -13.38 20.94 -9.32
C ASN A 103 -11.93 20.78 -8.81
N HIS A 104 -11.04 20.11 -9.56
CA HIS A 104 -9.61 20.16 -9.27
C HIS A 104 -9.06 21.54 -9.59
N CYS A 105 -8.28 22.13 -8.68
CA CYS A 105 -7.77 23.48 -8.91
C CYS A 105 -6.71 23.56 -10.02
N GLY A 106 -5.97 22.48 -10.27
CA GLY A 106 -4.89 22.42 -11.27
C GLY A 106 -3.78 23.47 -11.08
N LYS A 107 -3.61 24.02 -9.87
CA LYS A 107 -2.59 25.03 -9.58
C LYS A 107 -1.20 24.38 -9.56
N VAL A 108 -0.28 24.95 -10.34
CA VAL A 108 1.11 24.47 -10.48
C VAL A 108 2.15 25.47 -9.98
N ASN A 109 1.77 26.73 -9.79
CA ASN A 109 2.60 27.76 -9.20
C ASN A 109 1.71 28.71 -8.36
N PRO A 110 1.70 28.58 -7.02
CA PRO A 110 2.31 27.48 -6.27
C PRO A 110 1.62 26.14 -6.55
N ALA A 111 2.40 25.06 -6.49
CA ALA A 111 1.99 23.69 -6.77
C ALA A 111 0.98 23.20 -5.73
N CYS A 112 -0.18 22.74 -6.20
CA CYS A 112 -1.19 22.16 -5.33
C CYS A 112 -0.67 20.85 -4.72
N PRO A 113 -0.71 20.69 -3.38
CA PRO A 113 -0.17 19.51 -2.70
C PRO A 113 -0.99 18.23 -2.95
N VAL A 114 -2.08 18.31 -3.71
CA VAL A 114 -2.91 17.16 -4.08
C VAL A 114 -2.91 16.94 -5.60
N CYS A 115 -3.22 17.98 -6.39
CA CYS A 115 -3.28 17.82 -7.84
C CYS A 115 -1.93 17.43 -8.45
N VAL A 116 -0.81 17.95 -7.92
CA VAL A 116 0.52 17.64 -8.48
C VAL A 116 0.97 16.21 -8.13
N PRO A 117 0.89 15.74 -6.87
CA PRO A 117 1.26 14.35 -6.58
C PRO A 117 0.33 13.31 -7.21
N TYR A 118 -0.99 13.53 -7.23
CA TYR A 118 -1.98 12.53 -7.64
C TYR A 118 -2.55 12.72 -9.07
N GLY A 119 -2.16 13.80 -9.75
CA GLY A 119 -2.65 14.14 -11.09
C GLY A 119 -4.04 14.78 -11.08
N PHE A 120 -4.41 15.37 -12.21
CA PHE A 120 -5.72 15.97 -12.41
C PHE A 120 -6.10 16.04 -13.89
N SER A 121 -7.41 16.04 -14.15
CA SER A 121 -8.00 16.32 -15.46
C SER A 121 -9.09 17.36 -15.25
N LYS A 122 -9.21 18.36 -16.13
CA LYS A 122 -10.15 19.49 -15.94
C LYS A 122 -11.37 19.48 -16.85
N GLY A 123 -11.59 18.43 -17.66
CA GLY A 123 -12.64 18.39 -18.68
C GLY A 123 -12.40 19.35 -19.86
N SER A 124 -12.00 20.59 -19.58
CA SER A 124 -11.45 21.58 -20.52
C SER A 124 -10.19 22.24 -19.94
N GLY A 125 -9.21 22.56 -20.80
CA GLY A 125 -7.91 23.12 -20.38
C GLY A 125 -6.83 22.06 -20.12
N ASN A 126 -5.87 22.38 -19.24
CA ASN A 126 -4.72 21.51 -19.01
C ASN A 126 -5.04 20.35 -18.06
N SER A 127 -4.44 19.19 -18.34
CA SER A 127 -4.38 18.01 -17.47
C SER A 127 -2.92 17.66 -17.18
N MET A 128 -2.70 16.91 -16.12
CA MET A 128 -1.36 16.45 -15.75
C MET A 128 -1.44 15.08 -15.08
N GLN A 129 -0.53 14.18 -15.45
CA GLN A 129 -0.32 12.95 -14.71
C GLN A 129 0.23 13.24 -13.30
N GLY A 130 -0.10 12.39 -12.34
CA GLY A 130 0.46 12.53 -10.99
C GLY A 130 1.96 12.24 -10.96
N LEU A 131 2.68 12.96 -10.11
CA LEU A 131 4.10 12.68 -9.86
C LEU A 131 4.32 11.45 -8.96
N ALA A 132 3.29 10.97 -8.26
CA ALA A 132 3.32 9.74 -7.49
C ALA A 132 2.55 8.61 -8.19
N GLN A 133 3.26 7.53 -8.52
CA GLN A 133 2.70 6.35 -9.16
C GLN A 133 2.60 5.21 -8.15
N PHE A 134 1.38 4.77 -7.86
CA PHE A 134 1.09 3.70 -6.92
C PHE A 134 1.01 2.36 -7.64
N PHE A 135 1.68 1.36 -7.08
CA PHE A 135 1.57 -0.03 -7.50
C PHE A 135 0.66 -0.81 -6.55
N ASP A 136 0.24 -2.00 -6.97
CA ASP A 136 -0.64 -2.85 -6.18
C ASP A 136 0.05 -3.29 -4.87
N ALA A 137 -0.72 -3.37 -3.80
CA ALA A 137 -0.31 -3.99 -2.55
C ALA A 137 -0.52 -5.50 -2.60
N HIS A 138 0.57 -6.22 -2.38
CA HIS A 138 0.59 -7.68 -2.34
C HIS A 138 0.74 -8.17 -0.90
N ILE A 139 0.16 -9.33 -0.61
CA ILE A 139 0.34 -10.01 0.68
C ILE A 139 1.79 -10.47 0.77
N LEU A 140 2.49 -10.05 1.82
CA LEU A 140 3.85 -10.48 2.13
C LEU A 140 3.86 -11.56 3.21
N LEU A 141 3.08 -11.37 4.29
CA LEU A 141 2.95 -12.35 5.37
C LEU A 141 1.48 -12.44 5.78
N PHE A 142 0.90 -13.63 5.65
CA PHE A 142 -0.51 -13.87 5.89
C PHE A 142 -0.76 -14.52 7.26
N PRO A 143 -1.60 -13.95 8.13
CA PRO A 143 -1.89 -14.49 9.45
C PRO A 143 -2.81 -15.70 9.32
N VAL A 144 -2.44 -16.80 9.98
CA VAL A 144 -3.25 -18.02 10.04
C VAL A 144 -3.41 -18.44 11.50
N ALA A 145 -4.64 -18.81 11.87
CA ALA A 145 -4.90 -19.41 13.17
C ALA A 145 -4.28 -20.81 13.24
N SER A 146 -3.57 -21.10 14.32
CA SER A 146 -2.96 -22.41 14.57
C SER A 146 -3.14 -22.82 16.03
N MET A 147 -2.82 -24.09 16.34
CA MET A 147 -2.83 -24.67 17.69
C MET A 147 -1.87 -23.97 18.66
N VAL A 148 -0.90 -23.19 18.16
CA VAL A 148 0.05 -22.41 18.97
C VAL A 148 -0.25 -20.91 18.95
N GLY A 149 -1.46 -20.53 18.53
CA GLY A 149 -1.85 -19.14 18.26
C GLY A 149 -1.52 -18.70 16.83
N THR A 150 -1.60 -17.41 16.54
CA THR A 150 -1.38 -16.90 15.17
C THR A 150 0.04 -17.15 14.67
N ILE A 151 0.16 -17.65 13.44
CA ILE A 151 1.40 -17.77 12.68
C ILE A 151 1.31 -16.90 11.44
N TRP A 152 2.45 -16.52 10.86
CA TRP A 152 2.49 -15.77 9.61
C TRP A 152 3.10 -16.60 8.51
N VAL A 153 2.36 -16.78 7.43
CA VAL A 153 2.73 -17.67 6.33
C VAL A 153 3.21 -16.83 5.15
N THR A 154 4.25 -17.27 4.47
CA THR A 154 4.74 -16.73 3.19
C THR A 154 5.24 -17.88 2.30
N SER A 155 5.62 -17.55 1.07
CA SER A 155 6.20 -18.49 0.12
C SER A 155 7.43 -17.90 -0.59
N PRO A 156 8.26 -18.73 -1.24
CA PRO A 156 9.40 -18.26 -2.03
C PRO A 156 9.03 -17.20 -3.07
N MET A 157 8.00 -17.46 -3.90
CA MET A 157 7.52 -16.52 -4.93
C MET A 157 7.12 -15.17 -4.37
N VAL A 158 6.46 -15.12 -3.20
CA VAL A 158 6.08 -13.85 -2.58
C VAL A 158 7.31 -13.08 -2.09
N LEU A 159 8.34 -13.77 -1.60
CA LEU A 159 9.58 -13.14 -1.16
C LEU A 159 10.48 -12.69 -2.33
N GLU A 160 10.22 -13.12 -3.57
CA GLU A 160 10.92 -12.62 -4.76
C GLU A 160 10.74 -11.12 -4.94
N CYS A 161 9.59 -10.55 -4.57
CA CYS A 161 9.35 -9.11 -4.65
C CYS A 161 10.29 -8.27 -3.76
N LEU A 162 11.00 -8.93 -2.82
CA LEU A 162 12.04 -8.34 -1.98
C LEU A 162 13.46 -8.54 -2.57
N GLY A 163 13.58 -9.13 -3.76
CA GLY A 163 14.85 -9.42 -4.43
C GLY A 163 15.57 -10.67 -3.88
N LEU A 164 14.82 -11.66 -3.37
CA LEU A 164 15.38 -12.77 -2.60
C LEU A 164 15.04 -14.18 -3.10
N GLY A 165 14.52 -14.34 -4.32
CA GLY A 165 13.98 -15.62 -4.82
C GLY A 165 14.86 -16.86 -4.60
N SER A 166 16.15 -16.76 -4.90
CA SER A 166 17.08 -17.89 -4.78
C SER A 166 17.51 -18.24 -3.35
N LYS A 167 17.12 -17.44 -2.34
CA LYS A 167 17.51 -17.64 -0.94
C LYS A 167 16.49 -18.42 -0.13
N PHE A 168 15.26 -18.55 -0.61
CA PHE A 168 14.17 -19.21 0.11
C PHE A 168 13.73 -20.45 -0.65
N GLU A 169 13.89 -21.62 -0.03
CA GLU A 169 13.38 -22.88 -0.58
C GLU A 169 12.73 -23.68 0.54
N VAL A 170 11.72 -24.45 0.18
CA VAL A 170 11.01 -25.34 1.08
C VAL A 170 10.48 -26.52 0.28
N GLN A 171 10.54 -27.70 0.88
CA GLN A 171 9.97 -28.90 0.28
C GLN A 171 8.44 -28.76 0.12
N ASP A 172 7.92 -29.29 -0.97
CA ASP A 172 6.47 -29.40 -1.16
C ASP A 172 5.79 -30.15 -0.02
N ASP A 173 4.53 -29.80 0.24
CA ASP A 173 3.68 -30.44 1.26
C ASP A 173 4.27 -30.43 2.68
N SER A 174 5.11 -29.43 2.99
CA SER A 174 5.74 -29.21 4.29
C SER A 174 5.77 -27.73 4.67
N PHE A 175 6.20 -27.42 5.90
CA PHE A 175 6.54 -26.07 6.31
C PHE A 175 8.00 -25.96 6.79
N TYR A 176 8.57 -24.78 6.64
CA TYR A 176 9.90 -24.44 7.16
C TYR A 176 9.84 -23.19 8.06
N PRO A 177 10.30 -23.25 9.32
CA PRO A 177 10.34 -22.08 10.21
C PRO A 177 11.31 -21.01 9.70
N LEU A 178 10.84 -19.78 9.50
CA LEU A 178 11.69 -18.64 9.14
C LEU A 178 12.17 -17.84 10.37
N GLY A 179 11.44 -17.96 11.48
CA GLY A 179 11.79 -17.38 12.76
C GLY A 179 12.06 -18.44 13.83
N ASP A 180 12.48 -17.98 15.00
CA ASP A 180 12.94 -18.87 16.07
C ASP A 180 11.81 -19.61 16.79
N ALA A 181 10.56 -19.13 16.69
CA ALA A 181 9.46 -19.62 17.54
C ALA A 181 9.08 -21.08 17.31
N PHE A 182 9.40 -21.65 16.14
CA PHE A 182 8.94 -22.98 15.72
C PHE A 182 10.08 -23.92 15.32
N GLN A 183 11.33 -23.62 15.68
CA GLN A 183 12.48 -24.45 15.30
C GLN A 183 12.40 -25.89 15.82
N SER A 184 11.84 -26.12 17.01
CA SER A 184 11.69 -27.44 17.61
C SER A 184 10.33 -28.13 17.31
N ARG A 185 9.50 -27.55 16.44
CA ARG A 185 8.16 -28.08 16.13
C ARG A 185 8.19 -28.97 14.90
N GLU A 186 7.70 -30.19 15.05
CA GLU A 186 7.64 -31.18 13.96
C GLU A 186 6.38 -31.11 13.10
N ARG A 187 5.28 -30.53 13.63
CA ARG A 187 4.00 -30.38 12.92
C ARG A 187 3.34 -29.06 13.29
N LEU A 188 2.67 -28.42 12.32
CA LEU A 188 1.95 -27.17 12.51
C LEU A 188 0.73 -27.09 11.58
N ASN A 189 -0.39 -26.57 12.10
CA ASN A 189 -1.62 -26.46 11.32
C ASN A 189 -1.78 -25.07 10.71
N PHE A 190 -2.35 -25.05 9.52
CA PHE A 190 -2.56 -23.89 8.65
C PHE A 190 -4.05 -23.80 8.35
N GLY A 191 -4.84 -23.42 9.36
CA GLY A 191 -6.28 -23.65 9.37
C GLY A 191 -6.56 -25.15 9.51
N TRP A 192 -7.26 -25.73 8.53
CA TRP A 192 -7.62 -27.16 8.49
C TRP A 192 -6.48 -28.08 8.04
N LEU A 193 -5.44 -27.53 7.40
CA LEU A 193 -4.33 -28.31 6.84
C LEU A 193 -3.25 -28.55 7.90
N MET A 194 -2.84 -29.81 8.10
CA MET A 194 -1.75 -30.19 9.01
C MET A 194 -0.50 -30.53 8.19
N LEU A 195 0.59 -29.77 8.37
CA LEU A 195 1.85 -30.00 7.66
C LEU A 195 2.96 -30.46 8.61
N PRO A 196 3.81 -31.42 8.18
CA PRO A 196 5.06 -31.71 8.86
C PRO A 196 6.11 -30.64 8.58
N LYS A 197 7.08 -30.51 9.49
CA LYS A 197 8.29 -29.74 9.24
C LYS A 197 9.09 -30.44 8.14
N GLY A 198 9.50 -29.68 7.14
CA GLY A 198 10.32 -30.18 6.03
C GLY A 198 11.71 -29.56 6.00
N ASN A 199 12.52 -30.03 5.06
CA ASN A 199 13.78 -29.39 4.72
C ASN A 199 13.50 -28.08 3.97
N GLY A 200 14.34 -27.08 4.21
CA GLY A 200 14.24 -25.78 3.58
C GLY A 200 15.42 -24.89 3.94
N LYS A 201 15.45 -23.71 3.33
CA LYS A 201 16.43 -22.65 3.60
C LYS A 201 15.74 -21.30 3.53
N GLY A 202 16.30 -20.34 4.25
CA GLY A 202 15.88 -18.94 4.22
C GLY A 202 15.80 -18.34 5.61
N ASN A 203 16.22 -17.08 5.72
CA ASN A 203 16.15 -16.32 6.95
C ASN A 203 15.58 -14.93 6.64
N LEU A 204 14.56 -14.49 7.39
CA LEU A 204 14.02 -13.13 7.22
C LEU A 204 15.06 -12.04 7.54
N GLY A 205 16.07 -12.34 8.35
CA GLY A 205 17.22 -11.45 8.57
C GLY A 205 18.07 -11.20 7.33
N ASP A 206 17.99 -12.06 6.30
CA ASP A 206 18.72 -11.87 5.04
C ASP A 206 18.10 -10.79 4.13
N ILE A 207 16.93 -10.27 4.52
CA ILE A 207 16.26 -9.17 3.84
C ILE A 207 17.11 -7.90 4.04
N ARG A 208 17.91 -7.55 3.02
CA ARG A 208 18.82 -6.38 3.02
C ARG A 208 18.11 -5.04 3.07
N ASN A 209 16.80 -5.03 2.85
CA ASN A 209 15.96 -3.84 2.93
C ASN A 209 15.81 -3.43 4.41
N LYS A 210 16.43 -2.29 4.78
CA LYS A 210 16.42 -1.79 6.16
C LYS A 210 14.99 -1.49 6.63
N GLU A 211 14.11 -1.13 5.70
CA GLU A 211 12.72 -0.81 5.95
C GLU A 211 11.89 -2.04 6.34
N PHE A 212 12.30 -3.26 5.96
CA PHE A 212 11.69 -4.50 6.46
C PHE A 212 11.85 -4.65 7.98
N ASN A 213 12.83 -3.97 8.59
CA ASN A 213 12.97 -3.93 10.05
C ASN A 213 11.75 -3.30 10.75
N SER A 214 10.92 -2.54 10.02
CA SER A 214 9.66 -1.98 10.51
C SER A 214 8.56 -3.02 10.74
N VAL A 215 8.67 -4.22 10.15
CA VAL A 215 7.74 -5.34 10.42
C VAL A 215 7.91 -5.80 11.88
N PRO A 216 6.84 -5.94 12.68
CA PRO A 216 6.97 -6.26 14.10
C PRO A 216 7.75 -7.56 14.38
N ASP A 217 8.60 -7.55 15.42
CA ASP A 217 9.40 -8.72 15.82
C ASP A 217 8.57 -9.98 16.05
N LYS A 218 7.37 -9.82 16.66
CA LYS A 218 6.45 -10.93 16.90
C LYS A 218 6.03 -11.62 15.60
N VAL A 219 5.86 -10.86 14.52
CA VAL A 219 5.50 -11.37 13.19
C VAL A 219 6.70 -12.11 12.61
N ARG A 220 7.89 -11.50 12.60
CA ARG A 220 9.12 -12.12 12.08
C ARG A 220 9.46 -13.43 12.80
N LYS A 221 9.42 -13.45 14.14
CA LYS A 221 9.74 -14.62 14.96
C LYS A 221 8.77 -15.80 14.74
N ARG A 222 7.54 -15.52 14.30
CA ARG A 222 6.47 -16.51 14.10
C ARG A 222 6.13 -16.70 12.62
N ALA A 223 7.03 -16.29 11.73
CA ALA A 223 6.89 -16.51 10.31
C ALA A 223 7.32 -17.92 9.92
N VAL A 224 6.61 -18.49 8.95
CA VAL A 224 6.87 -19.82 8.37
C VAL A 224 6.75 -19.74 6.86
N LEU A 225 7.58 -20.54 6.19
CA LEU A 225 7.63 -20.69 4.74
C LEU A 225 6.90 -21.97 4.35
N VAL A 226 6.07 -21.88 3.31
CA VAL A 226 5.43 -23.02 2.64
C VAL A 226 5.66 -22.90 1.14
N SER A 227 5.45 -23.98 0.37
CA SER A 227 5.63 -23.91 -1.08
C SER A 227 4.57 -23.03 -1.75
N ASP A 228 4.90 -22.46 -2.91
CA ASP A 228 4.01 -21.56 -3.66
C ASP A 228 2.66 -22.21 -3.99
N LYS A 229 2.69 -23.52 -4.28
CA LYS A 229 1.52 -24.38 -4.49
C LYS A 229 0.56 -24.37 -3.31
N LEU A 230 1.08 -24.40 -2.08
CA LEU A 230 0.27 -24.40 -0.87
C LEU A 230 -0.15 -23.01 -0.44
N PHE A 231 0.70 -22.00 -0.66
CA PHE A 231 0.48 -20.66 -0.15
C PHE A 231 -0.85 -20.06 -0.62
N SER A 232 -1.14 -20.10 -1.93
CA SER A 232 -2.40 -19.59 -2.47
C SER A 232 -3.63 -20.32 -1.89
N LYS A 233 -3.53 -21.64 -1.68
CA LYS A 233 -4.61 -22.44 -1.07
C LYS A 233 -4.82 -22.08 0.40
N ILE A 234 -3.73 -21.92 1.16
CA ILE A 234 -3.77 -21.54 2.57
C ILE A 234 -4.40 -20.15 2.71
N VAL A 235 -3.95 -19.18 1.92
CA VAL A 235 -4.49 -17.81 1.96
C VAL A 235 -5.98 -17.82 1.67
N ASN A 236 -6.40 -18.38 0.52
CA ASN A 236 -7.82 -18.38 0.12
C ASN A 236 -8.72 -19.17 1.08
N SER A 237 -8.19 -20.19 1.77
CA SER A 237 -8.97 -20.98 2.75
C SER A 237 -9.11 -20.30 4.12
N ASN A 238 -8.34 -19.24 4.38
CA ASN A 238 -8.27 -18.58 5.69
C ASN A 238 -8.61 -17.07 5.59
N LEU A 239 -9.26 -16.64 4.50
CA LEU A 239 -9.84 -15.30 4.41
C LEU A 239 -11.00 -15.15 5.38
N GLU A 240 -11.25 -13.92 5.80
CA GLU A 240 -12.38 -13.63 6.66
C GLU A 240 -13.64 -13.55 5.79
N VAL A 241 -14.63 -14.39 6.09
CA VAL A 241 -15.96 -14.36 5.47
C VAL A 241 -16.96 -13.96 6.53
N ARG A 242 -17.75 -12.93 6.27
CA ARG A 242 -18.80 -12.45 7.16
C ARG A 242 -20.13 -12.44 6.44
N THR A 243 -21.19 -12.73 7.19
CA THR A 243 -22.58 -12.55 6.76
C THR A 243 -23.12 -11.26 7.38
N SER A 244 -23.79 -10.44 6.58
CA SER A 244 -24.52 -9.25 7.00
C SER A 244 -25.99 -9.39 6.65
N VAL A 245 -26.84 -8.76 7.44
CA VAL A 245 -28.28 -8.72 7.24
C VAL A 245 -28.81 -7.33 7.60
N SER A 246 -29.85 -6.86 6.93
CA SER A 246 -30.65 -5.71 7.39
C SER A 246 -31.76 -6.20 8.30
N ILE A 247 -32.04 -5.46 9.38
CA ILE A 247 -33.07 -5.80 10.35
C ILE A 247 -34.22 -4.82 10.21
N ASP A 248 -35.44 -5.34 10.11
CA ASP A 248 -36.67 -4.54 10.15
C ASP A 248 -36.84 -3.99 11.59
N PRO A 249 -36.85 -2.66 11.77
CA PRO A 249 -36.94 -2.06 13.10
C PRO A 249 -38.29 -2.28 13.79
N ALA A 250 -39.37 -2.58 13.05
CA ALA A 250 -40.70 -2.80 13.63
C ALA A 250 -40.86 -4.22 14.20
N THR A 251 -40.27 -5.23 13.54
CA THR A 251 -40.40 -6.63 13.92
C THR A 251 -39.17 -7.19 14.61
N GLY A 252 -38.00 -6.57 14.45
CA GLY A 252 -36.71 -7.07 14.90
C GLY A 252 -36.20 -8.27 14.08
N ALA A 253 -36.90 -8.66 13.01
CA ALA A 253 -36.53 -9.76 12.14
C ALA A 253 -35.62 -9.30 10.99
N ALA A 254 -34.94 -10.26 10.34
CA ALA A 254 -34.20 -9.99 9.11
C ALA A 254 -35.14 -9.57 7.98
N GLU A 255 -34.79 -8.50 7.26
CA GLU A 255 -35.47 -8.11 6.04
C GLU A 255 -35.24 -9.16 4.93
N GLU A 256 -36.30 -9.48 4.20
CA GLU A 256 -36.24 -10.44 3.11
C GLU A 256 -35.32 -9.95 1.99
N GLY A 257 -34.39 -10.80 1.54
CA GLY A 257 -33.42 -10.46 0.49
C GLY A 257 -32.24 -9.59 0.93
N ALA A 258 -32.14 -9.22 2.21
CA ALA A 258 -31.06 -8.37 2.73
C ALA A 258 -29.86 -9.15 3.31
N LEU A 259 -29.89 -10.47 3.24
CA LEU A 259 -28.77 -11.34 3.65
C LEU A 259 -27.71 -11.36 2.55
N PHE A 260 -26.48 -10.97 2.88
CA PHE A 260 -25.35 -11.10 1.95
C PHE A 260 -24.05 -11.42 2.70
N THR A 261 -23.12 -12.02 1.97
CA THR A 261 -21.82 -12.45 2.43
C THR A 261 -20.71 -11.66 1.74
N TYR A 262 -19.63 -11.39 2.46
CA TYR A 262 -18.48 -10.69 1.93
C TYR A 262 -17.17 -11.24 2.46
N GLU A 263 -16.14 -11.17 1.62
CA GLU A 263 -14.77 -11.54 1.97
C GLU A 263 -13.97 -10.33 2.47
N ALA A 264 -12.94 -10.57 3.27
CA ALA A 264 -11.97 -9.56 3.66
C ALA A 264 -10.58 -10.17 3.88
N ILE A 265 -9.55 -9.37 3.63
CA ILE A 265 -8.19 -9.66 4.06
C ILE A 265 -8.15 -9.54 5.59
N PRO A 266 -7.77 -10.57 6.35
CA PRO A 266 -7.80 -10.52 7.81
C PRO A 266 -6.84 -9.48 8.42
N ARG A 267 -7.20 -9.00 9.62
CA ARG A 267 -6.29 -8.20 10.45
C ARG A 267 -4.97 -8.92 10.71
N GLY A 268 -3.88 -8.18 10.82
CA GLY A 268 -2.53 -8.69 11.03
C GLY A 268 -1.81 -9.10 9.76
N THR A 269 -2.47 -9.04 8.59
CA THR A 269 -1.81 -9.25 7.28
C THR A 269 -0.75 -8.19 7.04
N ILE A 270 0.46 -8.63 6.72
CA ILE A 270 1.53 -7.73 6.25
C ILE A 270 1.42 -7.64 4.75
N LEU A 271 1.30 -6.41 4.27
CA LEU A 271 1.23 -6.04 2.87
C LEU A 271 2.49 -5.29 2.47
N VAL A 272 2.86 -5.38 1.20
CA VAL A 272 3.96 -4.62 0.61
C VAL A 272 3.47 -3.98 -0.68
N PHE A 273 3.84 -2.72 -0.90
CA PHE A 273 3.55 -1.99 -2.14
C PHE A 273 4.65 -0.99 -2.44
N ASP A 274 4.81 -0.64 -3.71
CA ASP A 274 5.77 0.36 -4.16
C ASP A 274 5.06 1.65 -4.56
N VAL A 275 5.71 2.79 -4.32
CA VAL A 275 5.34 4.08 -4.91
C VAL A 275 6.57 4.66 -5.58
N VAL A 276 6.44 5.03 -6.84
CA VAL A 276 7.46 5.77 -7.57
C VAL A 276 7.12 7.25 -7.49
N TYR A 277 8.08 8.04 -7.04
CA TYR A 277 8.01 9.50 -6.93
C TYR A 277 8.88 10.12 -8.01
N ASN A 278 8.28 10.92 -8.89
CA ASN A 278 8.98 11.60 -9.97
C ASN A 278 9.30 13.05 -9.59
N SER A 279 10.46 13.55 -10.04
CA SER A 279 10.81 14.96 -9.92
C SER A 279 9.89 15.82 -10.80
N GLY A 280 9.33 16.88 -10.22
CA GLY A 280 8.48 17.84 -10.93
C GLY A 280 9.25 18.75 -11.89
N LYS A 281 10.58 18.80 -11.79
CA LYS A 281 11.48 19.68 -12.59
C LYS A 281 11.33 19.48 -14.10
N TYR A 282 10.97 18.29 -14.53
CA TYR A 282 10.83 17.92 -15.94
C TYR A 282 9.43 18.15 -16.51
N PHE A 283 8.48 18.59 -15.69
CA PHE A 283 7.07 18.73 -16.08
C PHE A 283 6.66 20.20 -16.18
N LYS A 284 5.87 20.50 -17.23
CA LYS A 284 5.23 21.81 -17.41
C LYS A 284 3.76 21.63 -17.70
N VAL A 285 2.93 22.53 -17.20
CA VAL A 285 1.48 22.54 -17.43
C VAL A 285 1.10 23.89 -18.03
N GLY A 286 0.61 23.89 -19.26
CA GLY A 286 0.32 25.14 -19.99
C GLY A 286 1.53 26.07 -20.12
N GLY A 287 2.73 25.49 -20.31
CA GLY A 287 4.00 26.24 -20.38
C GLY A 287 4.58 26.69 -19.03
N SER A 288 3.82 26.55 -17.93
CA SER A 288 4.27 26.93 -16.59
C SER A 288 5.00 25.80 -15.88
N GLU A 289 6.11 26.12 -15.20
CA GLU A 289 6.87 25.19 -14.35
C GLU A 289 6.17 24.92 -13.02
N LEU A 290 6.44 23.75 -12.44
CA LEU A 290 5.95 23.39 -11.12
C LEU A 290 6.81 24.02 -10.03
N LYS A 291 6.27 24.98 -9.30
CA LYS A 291 6.98 25.67 -8.20
C LYS A 291 6.24 25.48 -6.89
N THR A 292 6.97 25.23 -5.82
CA THR A 292 6.44 25.13 -4.44
C THR A 292 5.98 26.51 -3.94
N GLU A 293 5.34 26.54 -2.75
CA GLU A 293 4.96 27.78 -2.07
C GLU A 293 6.17 28.70 -1.76
N GLU A 294 7.37 28.12 -1.67
CA GLU A 294 8.64 28.84 -1.47
C GLU A 294 9.31 29.26 -2.79
N GLY A 295 8.67 29.03 -3.94
CA GLY A 295 9.23 29.33 -5.26
C GLY A 295 10.32 28.36 -5.74
N LYS A 296 10.63 27.32 -4.97
CA LYS A 296 11.56 26.24 -5.35
C LYS A 296 10.92 25.25 -6.32
N ASP A 297 11.73 24.50 -7.05
CA ASP A 297 11.24 23.40 -7.88
C ASP A 297 10.54 22.33 -7.03
N VAL A 298 9.51 21.71 -7.59
CA VAL A 298 8.87 20.54 -6.98
C VAL A 298 9.79 19.33 -7.13
N ASP A 299 10.47 18.95 -6.06
CA ASP A 299 11.36 17.78 -6.03
C ASP A 299 10.65 16.51 -5.51
N ILE A 300 11.38 15.40 -5.54
CA ILE A 300 10.90 14.09 -5.06
C ILE A 300 10.50 14.13 -3.59
N SER A 301 11.27 14.84 -2.75
CA SER A 301 11.03 14.92 -1.31
C SER A 301 9.70 15.62 -1.02
N TRP A 302 9.41 16.71 -1.73
CA TRP A 302 8.15 17.44 -1.61
C TRP A 302 6.96 16.55 -1.99
N VAL A 303 7.04 15.83 -3.12
CA VAL A 303 5.95 14.94 -3.57
C VAL A 303 5.70 13.84 -2.54
N LYS A 304 6.79 13.23 -2.05
CA LYS A 304 6.74 12.17 -1.05
C LYS A 304 6.15 12.65 0.28
N ASP A 305 6.55 13.80 0.79
CA ASP A 305 5.96 14.42 2.00
C ASP A 305 4.44 14.55 1.88
N LYS A 306 3.93 15.01 0.73
CA LYS A 306 2.48 15.16 0.54
C LYS A 306 1.79 13.81 0.54
N VAL A 307 2.34 12.82 -0.16
CA VAL A 307 1.77 11.47 -0.21
C VAL A 307 1.78 10.79 1.16
N GLU A 308 2.89 10.89 1.90
CA GLU A 308 3.01 10.26 3.22
C GLU A 308 2.06 10.87 4.25
N LYS A 309 1.71 12.16 4.14
CA LYS A 309 0.61 12.77 4.93
C LYS A 309 -0.73 12.06 4.71
N GLY A 310 -1.03 11.68 3.47
CA GLY A 310 -2.21 10.89 3.14
C GLY A 310 -2.12 9.46 3.66
N LEU A 311 -0.98 8.79 3.42
CA LEU A 311 -0.75 7.41 3.87
C LEU A 311 -0.84 7.25 5.39
N LYS A 312 -0.39 8.26 6.16
CA LYS A 312 -0.49 8.26 7.63
C LYS A 312 -1.93 8.09 8.10
N LEU A 313 -2.89 8.69 7.41
CA LEU A 313 -4.30 8.60 7.80
C LEU A 313 -4.98 7.27 7.48
N PHE A 314 -4.31 6.34 6.78
CA PHE A 314 -4.85 4.99 6.57
C PHE A 314 -5.09 4.26 7.90
N GLU A 315 -4.27 4.53 8.92
CA GLU A 315 -4.42 3.88 10.23
C GLU A 315 -5.63 4.39 11.03
N ILE A 316 -6.22 5.52 10.61
CA ILE A 316 -7.33 6.18 11.29
C ILE A 316 -8.62 6.05 10.47
N LEU A 317 -8.56 6.43 9.20
CA LEU A 317 -9.72 6.55 8.31
C LEU A 317 -9.98 5.30 7.46
N GLY A 318 -9.00 4.41 7.37
CA GLY A 318 -9.09 3.15 6.63
C GLY A 318 -8.96 3.28 5.12
N ILE A 319 -9.07 2.16 4.42
CA ILE A 319 -9.11 2.06 2.95
C ILE A 319 -10.13 1.00 2.54
N GLY A 320 -10.53 1.01 1.26
CA GLY A 320 -11.52 0.07 0.75
C GLY A 320 -12.96 0.41 1.17
N GLY A 321 -13.83 -0.60 1.13
CA GLY A 321 -15.23 -0.47 1.51
C GLY A 321 -15.49 -0.78 2.99
N MET A 322 -16.74 -0.55 3.41
CA MET A 322 -17.25 -0.94 4.73
C MET A 322 -16.54 -0.29 5.94
N GLY A 323 -15.93 0.89 5.77
CA GLY A 323 -15.20 1.59 6.84
C GLY A 323 -16.02 1.85 8.11
N THR A 324 -17.29 2.26 7.97
CA THR A 324 -18.21 2.47 9.11
C THR A 324 -18.60 1.17 9.84
N ARG A 325 -18.24 0.02 9.29
CA ARG A 325 -18.47 -1.32 9.88
C ARG A 325 -17.20 -1.89 10.53
N GLY A 326 -16.21 -1.03 10.80
CA GLY A 326 -14.96 -1.42 11.49
C GLY A 326 -13.98 -2.16 10.59
N MET A 327 -13.88 -1.76 9.33
CA MET A 327 -12.98 -2.35 8.33
C MET A 327 -12.04 -1.30 7.74
N GLY A 328 -10.93 -1.76 7.18
CA GLY A 328 -10.09 -0.96 6.29
C GLY A 328 -8.90 -0.27 6.92
N ARG A 329 -8.78 -0.17 8.26
CA ARG A 329 -7.61 0.47 8.88
C ARG A 329 -6.31 -0.28 8.52
N LEU A 330 -5.38 0.45 7.91
CA LEU A 330 -4.09 -0.07 7.43
C LEU A 330 -2.98 0.85 7.95
N LYS A 331 -2.03 0.30 8.71
CA LYS A 331 -0.90 1.08 9.21
C LYS A 331 0.32 0.89 8.34
N VAL A 332 0.84 1.97 7.74
CA VAL A 332 2.11 1.97 7.01
C VAL A 332 3.26 2.08 8.02
N LEU A 333 4.20 1.15 7.96
CA LEU A 333 5.20 0.89 9.00
C LEU A 333 6.49 1.70 8.83
N ASN A 334 6.79 2.18 7.63
CA ASN A 334 8.05 2.82 7.28
C ASN A 334 7.86 4.23 6.65
N LEU A 335 6.92 5.01 7.18
CA LEU A 335 6.78 6.44 6.89
C LEU A 335 7.96 7.23 7.49
N GLU A 336 8.38 8.30 6.83
CA GLU A 336 9.43 9.19 7.34
C GLU A 336 8.91 9.96 8.56
N GLY A 337 9.74 10.05 9.62
CA GLY A 337 9.35 10.69 10.88
C GLY A 337 8.40 9.87 11.78
N GLY A 338 8.08 8.63 11.43
CA GLY A 338 7.16 7.76 12.18
C GLY A 338 7.71 7.11 13.47
N ASN A 339 8.96 7.43 13.88
CA ASN A 339 9.60 6.84 15.06
C ASN A 339 9.64 7.78 16.28
N THR A 340 8.63 8.66 16.41
CA THR A 340 8.39 9.43 17.64
C THR A 340 6.96 9.21 18.09
N ASP A 341 6.73 8.08 18.74
CA ASP A 341 5.81 8.02 19.87
C ASP A 341 6.27 6.90 20.80
N GLY A 342 7.25 7.25 21.64
CA GLY A 342 7.39 6.62 22.93
C GLY A 342 6.09 6.85 23.68
N ARG A 343 5.19 5.85 23.64
CA ARG A 343 4.17 5.74 24.67
C ARG A 343 4.92 5.52 25.98
N ARG A 344 4.99 6.62 26.74
CA ARG A 344 5.21 6.64 28.18
C ARG A 344 4.45 5.47 28.78
N SER A 345 5.20 4.51 29.30
CA SER A 345 4.78 3.78 30.49
C SER A 345 4.66 4.82 31.60
N GLU A 346 3.48 5.39 31.76
CA GLU A 346 3.11 5.95 33.05
C GLU A 346 2.73 4.75 33.94
N SER A 347 3.63 4.53 34.91
CA SER A 347 3.49 3.90 36.23
C SER A 347 2.26 3.06 36.52
#